data_AF-A0A9D5G3D3-F1
#
_entry.id   AF-A0A9D5G3D3-F1
#
_cell.length_a   1.000
_cell.length_b   1.000
_cell.length_c   1.000
_cell.angle_alpha   90.00
_cell.angle_beta   90.00
_cell.angle_gamma   90.00
#
_symmetry.space_group_name_H-M   'P 1'
#
loop_
_entity.id
_entity.type
_entity.pdbx_description
1 polymer ?
#
loop_
_entity_poly.entity_id
_entity_poly.type
_entity_poly.pdbx_seq_one_letter_code
_entity_poly.pdbx_strand_id
1 'polypeptide(L)'
;MAPAKVVPLLVLSASLFGAASARTGVFALQGGTQKTTGHLAVRAVAGKPLVRELDFWMTRNGSATPVRRYQTDMTKLLHGVIVSDDFTTFLHVHPLFSNNGHFALEQRFPRRALYHVYADGEPLGIGQQVFRFDINVGPTRRSAPRELMPTGPVTMAGPYTVTLSRLRLSTQGETMLNLRIRRGDKLARDLHPYLGTLGHAVFLNGKDLTYVHVHPMALGAGSARSAMSPNGTMPSAATMEMPAQPLRPSAVIAANMLLNVAVREPGTYKLWFQFRGGDALRVASFVLTASRETAPGSVTR
;
A
#
# COMPACT_ATOMS: atom_id res chain seq x y z
N MET A 1 45.01 -14.15 19.12
CA MET A 1 43.76 -14.94 18.94
C MET A 1 42.59 -14.05 19.31
N ALA A 2 41.74 -13.68 18.34
CA ALA A 2 40.58 -12.83 18.59
C ALA A 2 39.37 -13.69 19.01
N PRO A 3 38.51 -13.25 19.95
CA PRO A 3 37.37 -14.04 20.37
C PRO A 3 36.29 -14.05 19.29
N ALA A 4 35.79 -15.24 18.97
CA ALA A 4 34.71 -15.45 18.02
C ALA A 4 33.42 -14.80 18.54
N LYS A 5 32.86 -13.87 17.77
CA LYS A 5 31.53 -13.31 18.00
C LYS A 5 30.49 -14.40 17.70
N VAL A 6 29.84 -14.90 18.75
CA VAL A 6 28.64 -15.73 18.63
C VAL A 6 27.51 -14.84 18.11
N VAL A 7 27.12 -15.06 16.85
CA VAL A 7 25.88 -14.50 16.29
C VAL A 7 24.74 -15.42 16.74
N PRO A 8 23.68 -14.93 17.39
CA PRO A 8 22.57 -15.80 17.75
C PRO A 8 21.81 -16.13 16.47
N LEU A 9 21.82 -17.42 16.12
CA LEU A 9 20.97 -17.99 15.09
C LEU A 9 19.54 -17.94 15.59
N LEU A 10 18.75 -16.98 15.11
CA LEU A 10 17.31 -16.94 15.36
C LEU A 10 16.67 -18.09 14.57
N VAL A 11 16.54 -19.25 15.20
CA VAL A 11 15.78 -20.37 14.63
C VAL A 11 14.32 -19.96 14.65
N LEU A 12 13.79 -19.58 13.49
CA LEU A 12 12.35 -19.44 13.29
C LEU A 12 11.78 -20.85 13.24
N SER A 13 11.40 -21.38 14.40
CA SER A 13 10.70 -22.66 14.50
C SER A 13 9.45 -22.57 13.64
N ALA A 14 9.38 -23.39 12.58
CA ALA A 14 8.18 -23.60 11.79
C ALA A 14 7.12 -24.23 12.68
N SER A 15 6.44 -23.39 13.46
CA SER A 15 5.31 -23.80 14.27
C SER A 15 4.18 -24.09 13.29
N LEU A 16 3.87 -25.38 13.11
CA LEU A 16 2.62 -25.82 12.50
C LEU A 16 1.50 -24.98 13.10
N PHE A 17 0.85 -24.17 12.26
CA PHE A 17 -0.29 -23.36 12.67
C PHE A 17 -1.36 -24.30 13.23
N GLY A 18 -1.51 -24.33 14.57
CA GLY A 18 -2.75 -24.81 15.18
C GLY A 18 -3.92 -24.02 14.58
N ALA A 19 -5.08 -24.68 14.41
CA ALA A 19 -6.22 -24.22 13.62
C ALA A 19 -6.80 -22.85 14.08
N ALA A 20 -6.09 -21.77 13.82
CA ALA A 20 -6.69 -20.45 13.75
C ALA A 20 -7.62 -20.47 12.54
N SER A 21 -8.92 -20.24 12.75
CA SER A 21 -9.88 -20.21 11.65
C SER A 21 -9.44 -19.15 10.63
N ALA A 22 -9.08 -19.62 9.45
CA ALA A 22 -8.75 -18.77 8.31
C ALA A 22 -9.96 -17.90 7.97
N ARG A 23 -9.72 -16.62 7.74
CA ARG A 23 -10.73 -15.66 7.29
C ARG A 23 -10.61 -15.48 5.80
N THR A 24 -11.73 -15.47 5.10
CA THR A 24 -11.78 -15.05 3.70
C THR A 24 -11.81 -13.53 3.62
N GLY A 25 -10.97 -12.96 2.75
CA GLY A 25 -10.85 -11.52 2.56
C GLY A 25 -11.93 -10.97 1.63
N VAL A 26 -12.25 -9.69 1.80
CA VAL A 26 -13.09 -8.92 0.88
C VAL A 26 -12.19 -8.34 -0.22
N PHE A 27 -12.51 -8.57 -1.49
CA PHE A 27 -11.76 -7.97 -2.59
C PHE A 27 -11.89 -6.44 -2.56
N ALA A 28 -10.77 -5.73 -2.63
CA ALA A 28 -10.70 -4.30 -2.35
C ALA A 28 -10.08 -3.46 -3.47
N LEU A 29 -9.53 -4.08 -4.52
CA LEU A 29 -8.89 -3.36 -5.62
C LEU A 29 -9.94 -2.64 -6.48
N GLN A 30 -9.86 -1.30 -6.56
CA GLN A 30 -10.77 -0.54 -7.41
C GLN A 30 -10.54 -0.83 -8.90
N GLY A 31 -11.64 -1.01 -9.63
CA GLY A 31 -11.62 -1.30 -11.08
C GLY A 31 -10.99 -2.66 -11.44
N GLY A 32 -10.53 -3.43 -10.46
CA GLY A 32 -9.98 -4.76 -10.66
C GLY A 32 -11.08 -5.83 -10.74
N THR A 33 -10.72 -6.98 -11.32
CA THR A 33 -11.55 -8.18 -11.27
C THR A 33 -10.94 -9.18 -10.30
N GLN A 34 -11.75 -9.70 -9.37
CA GLN A 34 -11.34 -10.75 -8.46
C GLN A 34 -11.14 -12.07 -9.22
N LYS A 35 -9.90 -12.56 -9.26
CA LYS A 35 -9.51 -13.82 -9.89
C LYS A 35 -8.90 -14.82 -8.89
N THR A 36 -8.71 -14.37 -7.66
CA THR A 36 -8.22 -15.18 -6.54
C THR A 36 -9.12 -14.99 -5.32
N THR A 37 -8.91 -15.78 -4.29
CA THR A 37 -9.48 -15.58 -2.96
C THR A 37 -8.33 -15.37 -2.00
N GLY A 38 -8.33 -14.26 -1.26
CA GLY A 38 -7.37 -14.00 -0.19
C GLY A 38 -7.83 -14.60 1.12
N HIS A 39 -6.87 -15.13 1.88
CA HIS A 39 -7.09 -15.74 3.17
C HIS A 39 -6.14 -15.14 4.21
N LEU A 40 -6.58 -15.08 5.47
CA LEU A 40 -5.78 -14.63 6.59
C LEU A 40 -6.04 -15.49 7.83
N ALA A 41 -4.99 -16.12 8.37
CA ALA A 41 -4.99 -16.65 9.72
C ALA A 41 -4.33 -15.65 10.69
N VAL A 42 -4.95 -15.45 11.86
CA VAL A 42 -4.49 -14.50 12.88
C VAL A 42 -4.33 -15.21 14.20
N ARG A 43 -3.14 -15.10 14.80
CA ARG A 43 -2.86 -15.64 16.13
C ARG A 43 -2.45 -14.54 17.10
N ALA A 44 -3.01 -14.56 18.32
CA ALA A 44 -2.54 -13.72 19.41
C ALA A 44 -1.27 -14.31 20.02
N VAL A 45 -0.30 -13.45 20.34
CA VAL A 45 0.94 -13.88 21.00
C VAL A 45 0.74 -13.79 22.52
N ALA A 46 0.93 -14.92 23.22
CA ALA A 46 0.76 -14.99 24.67
C ALA A 46 1.65 -13.96 25.38
N GLY A 47 1.09 -13.28 26.40
CA GLY A 47 1.78 -12.22 27.13
C GLY A 47 2.02 -10.91 26.35
N LYS A 48 1.70 -10.85 25.05
CA LYS A 48 1.89 -9.66 24.19
C LYS A 48 0.54 -9.20 23.59
N PRO A 49 -0.29 -8.45 24.34
CA PRO A 49 -1.68 -8.16 23.95
C PRO A 49 -1.84 -7.38 22.64
N LEU A 50 -0.81 -6.64 22.22
CA LEU A 50 -0.77 -5.86 20.98
C LEU A 50 -0.01 -6.54 19.83
N VAL A 51 0.48 -7.77 20.01
CA VAL A 51 1.20 -8.49 18.97
C VAL A 51 0.31 -9.56 18.36
N ARG A 52 0.29 -9.65 17.04
CA ARG A 52 -0.34 -10.75 16.29
C ARG A 52 0.66 -11.37 15.33
N GLU A 53 0.54 -12.67 15.16
CA GLU A 53 1.09 -13.35 14.01
C GLU A 53 0.01 -13.40 12.93
N LEU A 54 0.36 -12.92 11.74
CA LEU A 54 -0.48 -12.86 10.57
C LEU A 54 0.09 -13.80 9.52
N ASP A 55 -0.75 -14.64 8.94
CA ASP A 55 -0.39 -15.52 7.85
C ASP A 55 -1.40 -15.36 6.70
N PHE A 56 -0.93 -14.83 5.57
CA PHE A 56 -1.73 -14.58 4.39
C PHE A 56 -1.40 -15.59 3.29
N TRP A 57 -2.41 -15.98 2.52
CA TRP A 57 -2.20 -16.66 1.25
C TRP A 57 -3.35 -16.33 0.30
N MET A 58 -3.13 -16.57 -0.99
CA MET A 58 -4.19 -16.48 -2.00
C MET A 58 -4.38 -17.85 -2.64
N THR A 59 -5.62 -18.19 -3.00
CA THR A 59 -5.93 -19.33 -3.86
C THR A 59 -6.54 -18.84 -5.16
N ARG A 60 -6.35 -19.58 -6.27
CA ARG A 60 -7.09 -19.31 -7.50
C ARG A 60 -8.56 -19.69 -7.30
N ASN A 61 -9.47 -19.03 -8.01
CA ASN A 61 -10.89 -19.39 -7.96
C ASN A 61 -11.07 -20.88 -8.31
N GLY A 62 -11.81 -21.62 -7.47
CA GLY A 62 -12.01 -23.07 -7.63
C GLY A 62 -10.84 -23.94 -7.17
N SER A 63 -9.77 -23.37 -6.60
CA SER A 63 -8.63 -24.11 -6.04
C SER A 63 -8.53 -23.91 -4.53
N ALA A 64 -8.16 -24.99 -3.82
CA ALA A 64 -7.78 -24.93 -2.41
C ALA A 64 -6.27 -24.73 -2.20
N THR A 65 -5.46 -24.83 -3.26
CA THR A 65 -4.00 -24.77 -3.16
C THR A 65 -3.51 -23.32 -3.14
N PRO A 66 -2.64 -22.93 -2.19
CA PRO A 66 -2.02 -21.61 -2.20
C PRO A 66 -1.25 -21.30 -3.48
N VAL A 67 -1.37 -20.07 -3.96
CA VAL A 67 -0.53 -19.52 -5.03
C VAL A 67 0.91 -19.48 -4.53
N ARG A 68 1.85 -20.00 -5.32
CA ARG A 68 3.28 -20.05 -4.96
C ARG A 68 4.19 -19.16 -5.81
N ARG A 69 3.62 -18.50 -6.81
CA ARG A 69 4.36 -17.65 -7.76
C ARG A 69 3.69 -16.30 -7.86
N TYR A 70 4.47 -15.28 -7.53
CA TYR A 70 4.06 -13.88 -7.55
C TYR A 70 5.06 -13.09 -8.42
N GLN A 71 4.59 -12.02 -9.03
CA GLN A 71 5.45 -10.99 -9.58
C GLN A 71 5.97 -10.11 -8.45
N THR A 72 7.18 -9.60 -8.62
CA THR A 72 7.76 -8.63 -7.70
C THR A 72 7.31 -7.24 -8.11
N ASP A 73 6.55 -6.55 -7.26
CA ASP A 73 6.30 -5.12 -7.38
C ASP A 73 7.28 -4.37 -6.48
N MET A 74 8.06 -3.46 -7.07
CA MET A 74 9.05 -2.62 -6.40
C MET A 74 9.78 -3.28 -5.22
N THR A 75 10.44 -4.41 -5.50
CA THR A 75 11.23 -5.27 -4.57
C THR A 75 10.49 -6.32 -3.74
N LYS A 76 9.15 -6.35 -3.72
CA LYS A 76 8.39 -7.28 -2.85
C LYS A 76 7.32 -8.05 -3.60
N LEU A 77 7.00 -9.21 -3.07
CA LEU A 77 5.95 -10.07 -3.60
C LEU A 77 4.56 -9.72 -3.05
N LEU A 78 4.51 -9.06 -1.88
CA LEU A 78 3.27 -8.64 -1.23
C LEU A 78 3.51 -7.41 -0.36
N HIS A 79 2.63 -6.42 -0.51
CA HIS A 79 2.53 -5.25 0.34
C HIS A 79 1.39 -5.48 1.34
N GLY A 80 1.74 -5.50 2.63
CA GLY A 80 0.78 -5.45 3.71
C GLY A 80 0.49 -4.00 4.08
N VAL A 81 -0.76 -3.56 4.00
CA VAL A 81 -1.17 -2.24 4.49
C VAL A 81 -2.13 -2.43 5.65
N ILE A 82 -1.86 -1.79 6.78
CA ILE A 82 -2.66 -1.91 7.99
C ILE A 82 -3.10 -0.51 8.42
N VAL A 83 -4.40 -0.29 8.47
CA VAL A 83 -4.98 0.97 8.94
C VAL A 83 -5.91 0.73 10.10
N SER A 84 -5.94 1.63 11.08
CA SER A 84 -7.00 1.61 12.08
C SER A 84 -8.32 2.07 11.44
N ASP A 85 -9.44 1.61 11.97
CA ASP A 85 -10.78 1.94 11.48
C ASP A 85 -11.07 3.47 11.46
N ASP A 86 -10.47 4.21 12.40
CA ASP A 86 -10.49 5.68 12.48
C ASP A 86 -9.40 6.38 11.64
N PHE A 87 -8.61 5.64 10.87
CA PHE A 87 -7.56 6.12 9.97
C PHE A 87 -6.41 6.92 10.61
N THR A 88 -6.28 6.89 11.93
CA THR A 88 -5.17 7.53 12.65
C THR A 88 -3.88 6.70 12.64
N THR A 89 -3.99 5.39 12.43
CA THR A 89 -2.84 4.48 12.27
C THR A 89 -2.71 4.05 10.81
N PHE A 90 -1.49 4.09 10.30
CA PHE A 90 -1.10 3.53 9.00
C PHE A 90 0.24 2.82 9.15
N LEU A 91 0.30 1.56 8.73
CA LEU A 91 1.51 0.76 8.67
C LEU A 91 1.62 0.16 7.27
N HIS A 92 2.82 0.21 6.70
CA HIS A 92 3.17 -0.45 5.46
C HIS A 92 4.26 -1.45 5.77
N VAL A 93 3.96 -2.72 5.59
CA VAL A 93 4.75 -3.86 6.06
C VAL A 93 4.88 -4.88 4.96
N HIS A 94 5.93 -5.70 5.04
CA HIS A 94 6.22 -6.71 4.03
C HIS A 94 6.33 -8.07 4.68
N PRO A 95 5.24 -8.86 4.63
CA PRO A 95 5.28 -10.23 5.08
C PRO A 95 6.35 -11.05 4.36
N LEU A 96 6.95 -12.00 5.08
CA LEU A 96 7.94 -12.92 4.54
C LEU A 96 7.26 -14.04 3.77
N PHE A 97 7.64 -14.21 2.50
CA PHE A 97 7.10 -15.27 1.66
C PHE A 97 7.79 -16.61 1.94
N SER A 98 6.98 -17.65 2.12
CA SER A 98 7.40 -19.04 2.25
C SER A 98 7.08 -19.82 0.97
N ASN A 99 7.93 -20.77 0.59
CA ASN A 99 7.79 -21.56 -0.65
C ASN A 99 6.51 -22.43 -0.73
N ASN A 100 5.75 -22.52 0.37
CA ASN A 100 4.43 -23.13 0.45
C ASN A 100 3.30 -22.21 -0.04
N GLY A 101 3.58 -20.94 -0.38
CA GLY A 101 2.60 -19.96 -0.86
C GLY A 101 2.06 -19.02 0.22
N HIS A 102 2.62 -19.09 1.43
CA HIS A 102 2.19 -18.29 2.58
C HIS A 102 3.08 -17.08 2.82
N PHE A 103 2.51 -16.07 3.45
CA PHE A 103 3.13 -14.79 3.77
C PHE A 103 2.98 -14.52 5.25
N ALA A 104 4.07 -14.67 6.01
CA ALA A 104 4.05 -14.58 7.47
C ALA A 104 4.57 -13.22 7.96
N LEU A 105 3.95 -12.69 9.02
CA LEU A 105 4.34 -11.45 9.68
C LEU A 105 3.99 -11.48 11.17
N GLU A 106 4.97 -11.26 12.05
CA GLU A 106 4.69 -10.85 13.43
C GLU A 106 4.53 -9.33 13.46
N GLN A 107 3.31 -8.84 13.72
CA GLN A 107 2.99 -7.42 13.77
C GLN A 107 2.72 -6.96 15.20
N ARG A 108 3.46 -5.95 15.66
CA ARG A 108 3.12 -5.17 16.85
C ARG A 108 2.24 -3.99 16.48
N PHE A 109 0.99 -4.00 16.92
CA PHE A 109 0.06 -2.90 16.69
C PHE A 109 0.31 -1.77 17.70
N PRO A 110 0.21 -0.49 17.29
CA PRO A 110 0.47 0.64 18.17
C PRO A 110 -0.50 0.74 19.35
N ARG A 111 -1.74 0.29 19.18
CA ARG A 111 -2.80 0.39 20.19
C ARG A 111 -3.90 -0.64 19.95
N ARG A 112 -4.85 -0.70 20.89
CA ARG A 112 -6.09 -1.46 20.73
C ARG A 112 -7.03 -0.72 19.77
N ALA A 113 -7.49 -1.40 18.73
CA ALA A 113 -8.44 -0.89 17.75
C ALA A 113 -8.97 -2.01 16.85
N LEU A 114 -10.02 -1.71 16.09
CA LEU A 114 -10.33 -2.41 14.85
C LEU A 114 -9.33 -1.95 13.79
N TYR A 115 -8.71 -2.90 13.09
CA TYR A 115 -7.80 -2.65 11.99
C TYR A 115 -8.32 -3.29 10.70
N HIS A 116 -8.18 -2.56 9.60
CA HIS A 116 -8.32 -3.08 8.24
C HIS A 116 -6.93 -3.42 7.71
N VAL A 117 -6.73 -4.68 7.36
CA VAL A 117 -5.47 -5.22 6.88
C VAL A 117 -5.64 -5.60 5.43
N TYR A 118 -4.79 -5.07 4.57
CA TYR A 118 -4.80 -5.31 3.14
C TYR A 118 -3.60 -6.15 2.75
N ALA A 119 -3.85 -7.20 1.99
CA ALA A 119 -2.84 -7.98 1.30
C ALA A 119 -2.89 -7.60 -0.18
N ASP A 120 -1.92 -6.81 -0.63
CA ASP A 120 -1.76 -6.34 -2.01
C ASP A 120 -0.62 -7.10 -2.67
N GLY A 121 -0.94 -7.98 -3.61
CA GLY A 121 0.06 -8.79 -4.31
C GLY A 121 -0.35 -9.15 -5.71
N GLU A 122 0.61 -9.60 -6.52
CA GLU A 122 0.40 -9.90 -7.93
C GLU A 122 0.72 -11.37 -8.24
N PRO A 123 -0.25 -12.29 -8.08
CA PRO A 123 -0.10 -13.66 -8.54
C PRO A 123 0.31 -13.71 -10.02
N LEU A 124 1.33 -14.52 -10.33
CA LEU A 124 1.91 -14.55 -11.66
C LEU A 124 0.87 -14.90 -12.73
N GLY A 125 0.73 -14.02 -13.73
CA GLY A 125 -0.18 -14.18 -14.87
C GLY A 125 -1.66 -13.84 -14.58
N ILE A 126 -1.97 -13.30 -13.40
CA ILE A 126 -3.34 -12.93 -13.01
C ILE A 126 -3.53 -11.40 -13.01
N GLY A 127 -2.48 -10.67 -12.61
CA GLY A 127 -2.50 -9.24 -12.32
C GLY A 127 -2.64 -8.98 -10.81
N GLN A 128 -2.54 -7.71 -10.42
CA GLN A 128 -2.71 -7.28 -9.02
C GLN A 128 -4.03 -7.77 -8.42
N GLN A 129 -3.98 -8.26 -7.19
CA GLN A 129 -5.11 -8.70 -6.39
C GLN A 129 -4.96 -8.14 -4.97
N VAL A 130 -6.00 -7.48 -4.48
CA VAL A 130 -5.99 -6.86 -3.14
C VAL A 130 -7.15 -7.38 -2.33
N PHE A 131 -6.87 -7.91 -1.13
CA PHE A 131 -7.88 -8.38 -0.19
C PHE A 131 -7.77 -7.67 1.15
N ARG A 132 -8.91 -7.18 1.64
CA ARG A 132 -9.07 -6.57 2.96
C ARG A 132 -9.59 -7.60 3.97
N PHE A 133 -9.03 -7.56 5.17
CA PHE A 133 -9.44 -8.34 6.33
C PHE A 133 -9.61 -7.43 7.53
N ASP A 134 -10.64 -7.68 8.32
CA ASP A 134 -10.91 -6.92 9.53
C ASP A 134 -10.46 -7.72 10.76
N ILE A 135 -9.62 -7.11 11.60
CA ILE A 135 -9.08 -7.73 12.81
C ILE A 135 -9.27 -6.81 14.03
N ASN A 136 -9.70 -7.40 15.15
CA ASN A 136 -9.76 -6.70 16.43
C ASN A 136 -8.48 -6.96 17.22
N VAL A 137 -7.76 -5.90 17.59
CA VAL A 137 -6.60 -5.99 18.48
C VAL A 137 -7.00 -5.53 19.87
N GLY A 138 -7.26 -6.50 20.75
CA GLY A 138 -7.83 -6.24 22.08
C GLY A 138 -9.35 -6.01 22.03
N PRO A 139 -9.99 -5.74 23.18
CA PRO A 139 -11.38 -5.33 23.21
C PRO A 139 -11.52 -3.97 22.53
N THR A 140 -12.43 -3.89 21.56
CA THR A 140 -12.70 -2.68 20.79
C THR A 140 -14.07 -2.16 21.18
N ARG A 141 -14.15 -0.87 21.55
CA ARG A 141 -15.44 -0.18 21.63
C ARG A 141 -15.85 0.13 20.19
N ARG A 142 -17.17 0.13 19.90
CA ARG A 142 -17.67 0.53 18.58
C ARG A 142 -17.06 1.89 18.23
N SER A 143 -16.28 1.96 17.15
CA SER A 143 -15.71 3.22 16.69
C SER A 143 -16.83 4.20 16.40
N ALA A 144 -16.59 5.50 16.65
CA ALA A 144 -17.42 6.54 16.08
C ALA A 144 -17.44 6.40 14.55
N PRO A 145 -18.50 6.88 13.86
CA PRO A 145 -18.53 6.90 12.40
C PRO A 145 -17.22 7.50 11.83
N ARG A 146 -16.72 6.92 10.75
CA ARG A 146 -15.57 7.46 10.00
C ARG A 146 -15.89 8.85 9.49
N GLU A 147 -15.43 9.88 10.20
CA GLU A 147 -15.46 11.25 9.70
C GLU A 147 -14.06 11.63 9.22
N LEU A 148 -13.89 11.66 7.90
CA LEU A 148 -12.68 12.14 7.27
C LEU A 148 -12.71 13.67 7.22
N MET A 149 -12.18 14.29 8.27
CA MET A 149 -12.04 15.74 8.32
C MET A 149 -11.19 16.23 7.13
N PRO A 150 -11.69 17.18 6.32
CA PRO A 150 -10.94 17.72 5.19
C PRO A 150 -9.58 18.26 5.63
N THR A 151 -8.55 17.99 4.82
CA THR A 151 -7.22 18.60 5.00
C THR A 151 -7.01 19.73 4.01
N GLY A 152 -6.03 20.60 4.29
CA GLY A 152 -5.45 21.46 3.25
C GLY A 152 -4.50 20.68 2.31
N PRO A 153 -3.97 21.33 1.27
CA PRO A 153 -2.99 20.73 0.36
C PRO A 153 -1.60 20.59 1.00
N VAL A 154 -1.43 21.07 2.24
CA VAL A 154 -0.18 21.05 2.99
C VAL A 154 -0.39 20.26 4.28
N THR A 155 0.53 19.36 4.57
CA THR A 155 0.56 18.60 5.83
C THR A 155 2.00 18.48 6.34
N MET A 156 2.15 18.08 7.59
CA MET A 156 3.46 17.87 8.24
C MET A 156 3.71 16.39 8.51
N ALA A 157 4.96 15.97 8.34
CA ALA A 157 5.44 14.64 8.71
C ALA A 157 6.78 14.77 9.43
N GLY A 158 6.74 15.00 10.75
CA GLY A 158 7.92 15.39 11.52
C GLY A 158 8.45 16.77 11.06
N PRO A 159 9.74 16.93 10.74
CA PRO A 159 10.31 18.21 10.31
C PRO A 159 10.03 18.55 8.84
N TYR A 160 9.28 17.70 8.13
CA TYR A 160 9.01 17.86 6.70
C TYR A 160 7.62 18.42 6.46
N THR A 161 7.53 19.40 5.56
CA THR A 161 6.29 19.90 5.00
C THR A 161 6.05 19.21 3.65
N VAL A 162 4.92 18.54 3.51
CA VAL A 162 4.52 17.86 2.26
C VAL A 162 3.34 18.59 1.65
N THR A 163 3.45 18.92 0.36
CA THR A 163 2.42 19.66 -0.38
C THR A 163 1.95 18.86 -1.60
N LEU A 164 0.64 18.79 -1.81
CA LEU A 164 0.01 18.29 -3.03
C LEU A 164 -0.46 19.45 -3.90
N SER A 165 -0.36 19.30 -5.23
CA SER A 165 -0.86 20.32 -6.18
C SER A 165 -2.37 20.50 -6.16
N ARG A 166 -3.12 19.45 -5.81
CA ARG A 166 -4.59 19.47 -5.75
C ARG A 166 -5.10 18.39 -4.80
N LEU A 167 -6.34 18.56 -4.33
CA LEU A 167 -7.05 17.61 -3.47
C LEU A 167 -8.28 16.99 -4.16
N ARG A 168 -8.47 17.28 -5.44
CA ARG A 168 -9.56 16.74 -6.26
C ARG A 168 -9.04 15.70 -7.25
N LEU A 169 -9.67 14.55 -7.25
CA LEU A 169 -9.43 13.43 -8.17
C LEU A 169 -10.59 13.32 -9.15
N SER A 170 -10.29 12.88 -10.37
CA SER A 170 -11.31 12.47 -11.34
C SER A 170 -11.56 10.98 -11.24
N THR A 171 -12.82 10.55 -11.34
CA THR A 171 -13.17 9.12 -11.46
C THR A 171 -13.20 8.63 -12.91
N GLN A 172 -12.98 9.51 -13.88
CA GLN A 172 -13.08 9.21 -15.32
C GLN A 172 -11.71 8.95 -15.97
N GLY A 173 -10.62 9.07 -15.21
CA GLY A 173 -9.28 8.85 -15.74
C GLY A 173 -8.22 9.07 -14.69
N GLU A 174 -6.99 9.09 -15.16
CA GLU A 174 -5.81 9.34 -14.37
C GLU A 174 -5.74 10.79 -13.89
N THR A 175 -5.34 10.96 -12.64
CA THR A 175 -5.09 12.25 -12.00
C THR A 175 -3.62 12.34 -11.64
N MET A 176 -2.96 13.33 -12.23
CA MET A 176 -1.58 13.68 -11.91
C MET A 176 -1.53 14.58 -10.66
N LEU A 177 -0.94 14.10 -9.58
CA LEU A 177 -0.69 14.87 -8.36
C LEU A 177 0.79 15.15 -8.22
N ASN A 178 1.16 16.42 -8.25
CA ASN A 178 2.53 16.83 -7.92
C ASN A 178 2.67 16.85 -6.41
N LEU A 179 3.70 16.18 -5.91
CA LEU A 179 4.06 16.12 -4.50
C LEU A 179 5.39 16.85 -4.30
N ARG A 180 5.45 17.72 -3.30
CA ARG A 180 6.66 18.47 -2.93
C ARG A 180 6.97 18.29 -1.45
N ILE A 181 8.22 17.97 -1.13
CA ILE A 181 8.71 17.83 0.25
C ILE A 181 9.73 18.93 0.56
N ARG A 182 9.49 19.68 1.63
CA ARG A 182 10.41 20.71 2.16
C ARG A 182 10.83 20.34 3.57
N ARG A 183 12.01 20.78 3.96
CA ARG A 183 12.47 20.80 5.35
C ARG A 183 12.79 22.24 5.70
N GLY A 184 11.96 22.87 6.53
CA GLY A 184 11.93 24.32 6.67
C GLY A 184 11.65 25.00 5.33
N ASP A 185 12.41 26.05 5.02
CA ASP A 185 12.17 26.86 3.81
C ASP A 185 12.85 26.36 2.53
N LYS A 186 13.44 25.18 2.55
CA LYS A 186 14.18 24.60 1.43
C LYS A 186 13.60 23.25 1.03
N LEU A 187 13.77 22.88 -0.24
CA LEU A 187 13.49 21.51 -0.68
C LEU A 187 14.32 20.54 0.16
N ALA A 188 13.72 19.42 0.56
CA ALA A 188 14.42 18.38 1.29
C ALA A 188 15.55 17.81 0.41
N ARG A 189 16.71 17.53 1.03
CA ARG A 189 17.89 16.96 0.36
C ARG A 189 18.39 15.67 1.02
N ASP A 190 17.71 15.27 2.07
CA ASP A 190 17.98 14.11 2.93
C ASP A 190 16.88 13.06 2.76
N LEU A 191 16.31 12.97 1.54
CA LEU A 191 15.34 11.94 1.19
C LEU A 191 16.07 10.74 0.62
N HIS A 192 15.66 9.56 1.05
CA HIS A 192 16.26 8.29 0.62
C HIS A 192 15.17 7.33 0.14
N PRO A 193 15.51 6.37 -0.72
CA PRO A 193 14.57 5.34 -1.08
C PRO A 193 14.08 4.58 0.15
N TYR A 194 12.81 4.25 0.12
CA TYR A 194 12.25 3.28 1.05
C TYR A 194 11.77 2.10 0.20
N LEU A 195 12.29 0.92 0.50
CA LEU A 195 11.92 -0.32 -0.19
C LEU A 195 12.12 -0.26 -1.72
N GLY A 196 13.16 0.44 -2.18
CA GLY A 196 13.52 0.53 -3.59
C GLY A 196 12.78 1.58 -4.40
N THR A 197 11.85 2.33 -3.81
CA THR A 197 11.09 3.40 -4.50
C THR A 197 11.35 4.78 -3.88
N LEU A 198 10.83 5.83 -4.52
CA LEU A 198 10.86 7.19 -3.98
C LEU A 198 9.90 7.38 -2.78
N GLY A 199 8.98 6.44 -2.56
CA GLY A 199 7.95 6.47 -1.52
C GLY A 199 6.78 5.53 -1.87
N HIS A 200 5.76 5.50 -1.03
CA HIS A 200 4.53 4.73 -1.28
C HIS A 200 3.32 5.59 -0.96
N ALA A 201 2.37 5.66 -1.89
CA ALA A 201 1.10 6.36 -1.72
C ALA A 201 -0.04 5.35 -1.71
N VAL A 202 -0.75 5.27 -0.58
CA VAL A 202 -1.96 4.44 -0.48
C VAL A 202 -3.17 5.32 -0.30
N PHE A 203 -4.20 5.07 -1.10
CA PHE A 203 -5.49 5.73 -1.05
C PHE A 203 -6.54 4.71 -0.63
N LEU A 204 -7.35 5.09 0.38
CA LEU A 204 -8.55 4.34 0.76
C LEU A 204 -9.77 5.22 0.62
N ASN A 205 -10.82 4.70 -0.02
CA ASN A 205 -12.12 5.34 0.01
C ASN A 205 -12.70 5.26 1.44
N GLY A 206 -13.10 6.39 2.01
CA GLY A 206 -13.56 6.47 3.40
C GLY A 206 -14.86 5.75 3.70
N LYS A 207 -15.66 5.41 2.67
CA LYS A 207 -16.94 4.73 2.83
C LYS A 207 -16.80 3.21 2.66
N ASP A 208 -16.35 2.78 1.48
CA ASP A 208 -16.32 1.36 1.12
C ASP A 208 -14.95 0.69 1.38
N LEU A 209 -13.94 1.47 1.76
CA LEU A 209 -12.58 1.02 2.07
C LEU A 209 -11.86 0.34 0.91
N THR A 210 -12.29 0.59 -0.32
CA THR A 210 -11.58 0.17 -1.53
C THR A 210 -10.24 0.89 -1.65
N TYR A 211 -9.30 0.24 -2.33
CA TYR A 211 -7.87 0.46 -2.23
C TYR A 211 -7.24 0.82 -3.58
N VAL A 212 -6.33 1.79 -3.54
CA VAL A 212 -5.41 2.13 -4.64
C VAL A 212 -4.01 2.36 -4.06
N HIS A 213 -3.00 1.79 -4.70
CA HIS A 213 -1.59 1.94 -4.31
C HIS A 213 -0.78 2.43 -5.51
N VAL A 214 -0.03 3.51 -5.29
CA VAL A 214 0.73 4.20 -6.33
C VAL A 214 2.14 4.44 -5.82
N HIS A 215 3.10 4.20 -6.70
CA HIS A 215 4.49 4.58 -6.49
C HIS A 215 4.77 5.93 -7.17
N PRO A 216 5.33 6.92 -6.45
CA PRO A 216 5.78 8.17 -7.03
C PRO A 216 6.90 7.99 -8.05
N MET A 217 6.88 8.82 -9.08
CA MET A 217 7.94 8.99 -10.06
C MET A 217 8.64 10.34 -9.85
N ALA A 218 9.91 10.45 -10.26
CA ALA A 218 10.61 11.73 -10.22
C ALA A 218 9.98 12.69 -11.24
N LEU A 219 9.74 13.94 -10.85
CA LEU A 219 9.27 14.96 -11.79
C LEU A 219 10.33 15.19 -12.88
N GLY A 220 9.97 14.91 -14.14
CA GLY A 220 10.87 14.99 -15.30
C GLY A 220 11.36 13.63 -15.83
N ALA A 221 11.07 12.52 -15.15
CA ALA A 221 11.19 11.19 -15.76
C ALA A 221 9.94 10.96 -16.64
N GLY A 222 10.14 10.79 -17.95
CA GLY A 222 9.06 10.56 -18.91
C GLY A 222 8.16 9.38 -18.51
N SER A 223 6.86 9.54 -18.70
CA SER A 223 5.84 8.51 -18.47
C SER A 223 6.12 7.28 -19.33
N ALA A 224 6.52 6.18 -18.70
CA ALA A 224 6.50 4.85 -19.30
C ALA A 224 5.57 3.95 -18.48
N ARG A 225 4.27 4.23 -18.54
CA ARG A 225 3.25 3.19 -18.39
C ARG A 225 2.19 3.37 -19.48
N SER A 226 2.00 2.26 -20.18
CA SER A 226 1.26 2.13 -21.42
C SER A 226 -0.19 2.57 -21.26
N ALA A 227 -0.64 3.44 -22.16
CA ALA A 227 -2.05 3.59 -22.48
C ALA A 227 -2.62 2.20 -22.84
N MET A 228 -3.67 1.77 -22.14
CA MET A 228 -4.54 0.70 -22.63
C MET A 228 -5.32 1.27 -23.83
N SER A 229 -5.08 0.71 -25.02
CA SER A 229 -5.85 1.01 -26.23
C SER A 229 -7.25 0.35 -26.16
N PRO A 230 -8.33 0.96 -26.70
CA PRO A 230 -9.70 0.48 -26.51
C PRO A 230 -10.10 -0.75 -27.35
N ASN A 231 -9.20 -1.33 -28.16
CA ASN A 231 -9.53 -2.50 -28.97
C ASN A 231 -8.73 -3.73 -28.54
N GLY A 232 -9.45 -4.71 -28.00
CA GLY A 232 -8.95 -5.96 -27.44
C GLY A 232 -8.33 -6.92 -28.46
N THR A 233 -7.12 -6.60 -28.92
CA THR A 233 -6.22 -7.56 -29.58
C THR A 233 -4.84 -7.45 -28.96
N MET A 234 -4.45 -8.47 -28.18
CA MET A 234 -3.11 -8.57 -27.60
C MET A 234 -2.09 -8.87 -28.72
N PRO A 235 -1.00 -8.08 -28.89
CA PRO A 235 0.18 -8.58 -29.58
C PRO A 235 0.95 -9.51 -28.64
N SER A 236 1.25 -10.71 -29.13
CA SER A 236 2.21 -11.62 -28.52
C SER A 236 3.63 -11.07 -28.63
N ALA A 237 4.37 -11.19 -27.52
CA ALA A 237 5.83 -11.06 -27.37
C ALA A 237 6.48 -9.66 -27.43
N ALA A 238 7.21 -9.38 -26.34
CA ALA A 238 8.37 -8.49 -26.24
C ALA A 238 8.16 -6.99 -26.48
N THR A 239 7.46 -6.33 -25.56
CA THR A 239 8.05 -5.09 -25.01
C THR A 239 8.83 -5.51 -23.78
N MET A 240 10.16 -5.43 -23.82
CA MET A 240 10.94 -5.43 -22.59
C MET A 240 10.53 -4.18 -21.80
N GLU A 241 9.51 -4.28 -20.95
CA GLU A 241 9.46 -3.45 -19.77
C GLU A 241 10.72 -3.77 -18.98
N MET A 242 11.73 -2.91 -19.10
CA MET A 242 12.82 -2.92 -18.14
C MET A 242 12.16 -2.61 -16.79
N PRO A 243 12.12 -3.54 -15.83
CA PRO A 243 11.63 -3.21 -14.51
C PRO A 243 12.49 -2.05 -14.01
N ALA A 244 11.85 -0.97 -13.56
CA ALA A 244 12.58 0.12 -12.92
C ALA A 244 13.46 -0.51 -11.84
N GLN A 245 14.78 -0.41 -12.00
CA GLN A 245 15.69 -1.05 -11.05
C GLN A 245 15.45 -0.42 -9.68
N PRO A 246 15.33 -1.23 -8.61
CA PRO A 246 15.18 -0.71 -7.27
C PRO A 246 16.29 0.28 -6.95
N LEU A 247 15.91 1.43 -6.40
CA LEU A 247 16.88 2.43 -5.98
C LEU A 247 17.72 1.90 -4.83
N ARG A 248 19.03 2.17 -4.86
CA ARG A 248 19.95 1.81 -3.79
C ARG A 248 19.57 2.56 -2.50
N PRO A 249 19.60 1.92 -1.31
CA PRO A 249 19.21 2.58 -0.06
C PRO A 249 19.97 3.89 0.27
N SER A 250 21.20 4.03 -0.24
CA SER A 250 22.05 5.21 -0.05
C SER A 250 21.81 6.33 -1.07
N ALA A 251 20.95 6.11 -2.07
CA ALA A 251 20.64 7.15 -3.04
C ALA A 251 19.95 8.33 -2.36
N VAL A 252 20.20 9.53 -2.86
CA VAL A 252 19.39 10.72 -2.52
C VAL A 252 18.33 10.87 -3.60
N ILE A 253 17.08 11.03 -3.20
CA ILE A 253 15.95 11.11 -4.13
C ILE A 253 15.38 12.52 -4.24
N ALA A 254 14.75 12.82 -5.37
CA ALA A 254 14.16 14.13 -5.62
C ALA A 254 13.00 14.44 -4.65
N ALA A 255 12.95 15.67 -4.14
CA ALA A 255 11.87 16.13 -3.28
C ALA A 255 10.59 16.57 -4.02
N ASN A 256 10.67 16.64 -5.35
CA ASN A 256 9.55 16.90 -6.25
C ASN A 256 9.22 15.57 -6.95
N MET A 257 8.01 15.08 -6.72
CA MET A 257 7.54 13.79 -7.22
C MET A 257 6.17 13.93 -7.89
N LEU A 258 5.82 12.91 -8.66
CA LEU A 258 4.57 12.81 -9.40
C LEU A 258 3.88 11.51 -9.04
N LEU A 259 2.62 11.59 -8.60
CA LEU A 259 1.74 10.46 -8.41
C LEU A 259 0.74 10.43 -9.56
N ASN A 260 0.67 9.30 -10.27
CA ASN A 260 -0.37 9.04 -11.25
C ASN A 260 -1.46 8.18 -10.60
N VAL A 261 -2.63 8.76 -10.33
CA VAL A 261 -3.67 8.14 -9.51
C VAL A 261 -4.93 7.89 -10.35
N ALA A 262 -5.39 6.65 -10.40
CA ALA A 262 -6.68 6.31 -10.98
C ALA A 262 -7.61 5.76 -9.89
N VAL A 263 -8.64 6.55 -9.54
CA VAL A 263 -9.76 6.09 -8.70
C VAL A 263 -10.99 5.92 -9.60
N ARG A 264 -11.87 4.99 -9.25
CA ARG A 264 -13.09 4.68 -10.03
C ARG A 264 -14.36 5.06 -9.29
N GLU A 265 -14.32 5.07 -7.97
CA GLU A 265 -15.49 5.39 -7.16
C GLU A 265 -15.47 6.86 -6.69
N PRO A 266 -16.59 7.60 -6.80
CA PRO A 266 -16.69 8.92 -6.20
C PRO A 266 -16.69 8.81 -4.67
N GLY A 267 -16.22 9.85 -3.99
CA GLY A 267 -16.23 9.91 -2.53
C GLY A 267 -15.05 10.64 -1.92
N THR A 268 -14.92 10.52 -0.62
CA THR A 268 -13.80 11.08 0.15
C THR A 268 -12.76 10.00 0.37
N TYR A 269 -11.50 10.32 0.11
CA TYR A 269 -10.37 9.41 0.19
C TYR A 269 -9.39 9.86 1.25
N LYS A 270 -8.87 8.90 2.04
CA LYS A 270 -7.69 9.11 2.86
C LYS A 270 -6.47 8.67 2.07
N LEU A 271 -5.50 9.56 1.94
CA LEU A 271 -4.18 9.28 1.39
C LEU A 271 -3.16 9.25 2.52
N TRP A 272 -2.31 8.22 2.51
CA TRP A 272 -1.04 8.20 3.23
C TRP A 272 0.10 8.14 2.23
N PHE A 273 0.99 9.12 2.31
CA PHE A 273 2.23 9.17 1.58
C PHE A 273 3.39 8.87 2.53
N GLN A 274 4.02 7.71 2.35
CA GLN A 274 5.13 7.24 3.16
C GLN A 274 6.45 7.43 2.42
N PHE A 275 7.44 8.02 3.11
CA PHE A 275 8.76 8.27 2.57
C PHE A 275 9.82 8.21 3.66
N ARG A 276 11.09 8.02 3.29
CA ARG A 276 12.22 8.09 4.22
C ARG A 276 12.87 9.47 4.13
N GLY A 277 12.88 10.18 5.26
CA GLY A 277 13.53 11.48 5.41
C GLY A 277 14.51 11.44 6.59
N GLY A 278 15.79 11.68 6.31
CA GLY A 278 16.89 11.35 7.19
C GLY A 278 16.88 9.86 7.51
N ASP A 279 16.98 9.52 8.79
CA ASP A 279 17.00 8.13 9.26
C ASP A 279 15.63 7.58 9.66
N ALA A 280 14.56 8.34 9.44
CA ALA A 280 13.22 7.98 9.88
C ALA A 280 12.25 7.77 8.72
N LEU A 281 11.37 6.79 8.89
CA LEU A 281 10.18 6.65 8.07
C LEU A 281 9.16 7.71 8.48
N ARG A 282 8.61 8.41 7.49
CA ARG A 282 7.67 9.52 7.65
C ARG A 282 6.39 9.20 6.90
N VAL A 283 5.26 9.65 7.44
CA VAL A 283 3.95 9.51 6.80
C VAL A 283 3.28 10.88 6.81
N ALA A 284 3.05 11.42 5.62
CA ALA A 284 2.17 12.55 5.39
C ALA A 284 0.77 12.02 5.06
N SER A 285 -0.28 12.64 5.57
CA SER A 285 -1.65 12.22 5.25
C SER A 285 -2.53 13.37 4.80
N PHE A 286 -3.42 13.07 3.86
CA PHE A 286 -4.32 14.02 3.22
C PHE A 286 -5.72 13.41 3.10
N VAL A 287 -6.72 14.28 3.02
CA VAL A 287 -8.08 13.93 2.65
C VAL A 287 -8.38 14.57 1.30
N LEU A 288 -8.75 13.75 0.33
CA LEU A 288 -9.05 14.14 -1.05
C LEU A 288 -10.49 13.80 -1.40
N THR A 289 -11.06 14.47 -2.39
CA THR A 289 -12.39 14.16 -2.92
C THR A 289 -12.28 13.70 -4.36
N ALA A 290 -12.94 12.59 -4.71
CA ALA A 290 -13.09 12.14 -6.07
C ALA A 290 -14.53 12.34 -6.55
N SER A 291 -14.67 12.86 -7.76
CA SER A 291 -15.97 13.03 -8.41
C SER A 291 -15.85 12.67 -9.89
N ARG A 292 -17.00 12.40 -10.54
CA ARG A 292 -17.08 12.53 -11.99
C ARG A 292 -16.90 14.02 -12.28
N GLU A 293 -15.75 14.40 -12.82
CA GLU A 293 -15.56 15.78 -13.28
C GLU A 293 -16.57 16.02 -14.41
N THR A 294 -17.54 16.90 -14.19
CA THR A 294 -18.36 17.42 -15.28
C THR A 294 -17.44 18.28 -16.13
N ALA A 295 -17.32 17.97 -17.41
CA ALA A 295 -16.55 18.79 -18.35
C ALA A 295 -16.94 20.27 -18.18
N PRO A 296 -15.99 21.21 -18.11
CA PRO A 296 -16.33 22.62 -18.08
C PRO A 296 -16.95 23.00 -19.43
N GLY A 297 -18.25 23.30 -19.42
CA GLY A 297 -18.94 24.00 -20.50
C GLY A 297 -19.61 23.14 -21.58
N SER A 298 -20.81 22.64 -21.29
CA SER A 298 -21.90 22.65 -22.28
C SER A 298 -22.93 23.69 -21.82
N VAL A 299 -22.62 24.96 -22.04
CA VAL A 299 -23.68 25.98 -22.06
C VAL A 299 -24.47 25.68 -23.33
N THR A 300 -25.62 25.04 -23.18
CA THR A 300 -26.65 25.01 -24.22
C THR A 300 -27.06 26.46 -24.47
N ARG A 301 -26.70 26.96 -25.66
CA ARG A 301 -27.38 28.09 -26.28
C ARG A 301 -28.65 27.60 -26.95
#